data_AF-A0A660UQK7-F1
#
_entry.id   AF-A0A660UQK7-F1
#
_cell.length_a   1.000
_cell.length_b   1.000
_cell.length_c   1.000
_cell.angle_alpha   90.00
_cell.angle_beta   90.00
_cell.angle_gamma   90.00
#
_symmetry.space_group_name_H-M   'P 1'
#
loop_
_entity.id
_entity.type
_entity.pdbx_description
1 polymer ?
#
loop_
_entity_poly.entity_id
_entity_poly.type
_entity_poly.pdbx_seq_one_letter_code
_entity_poly.pdbx_strand_id
1 'polypeptide(L)'
;MNGKATRFIIICIAVICLGLLAMRLSRMRQASLQDKVAAQQAAPAEMFYVGSKYDKIYHNPSCRLAAEINTGELVTFTSARQAISKGYRPCEKCRP
;
A
#
# COMPACT_ATOMS: atom_id res chain seq x y z
N MET A 1 14.10 -31.97 51.16
CA MET A 1 14.18 -31.15 49.93
C MET A 1 13.80 -29.72 50.27
N ASN A 2 14.74 -28.78 50.10
CA ASN A 2 14.67 -27.44 50.69
C ASN A 2 13.76 -26.52 49.85
N GLY A 3 12.63 -26.09 50.41
CA GLY A 3 11.61 -25.28 49.71
C GLY A 3 12.10 -23.95 49.11
N LYS A 4 13.31 -23.49 49.48
CA LYS A 4 13.98 -22.36 48.84
C LYS A 4 14.42 -22.68 47.41
N ALA A 5 15.00 -23.86 47.16
CA ALA A 5 15.44 -24.29 45.83
C ALA A 5 14.24 -24.47 44.88
N THR A 6 13.15 -25.03 45.38
CA THR A 6 11.89 -25.17 44.62
C THR A 6 11.32 -23.80 44.22
N ARG A 7 11.36 -22.81 45.12
CA ARG A 7 10.92 -21.43 44.83
C ARG A 7 11.79 -20.75 43.78
N PHE A 8 13.12 -20.90 43.84
CA PHE A 8 14.02 -20.37 42.82
C PHE A 8 13.75 -20.98 41.43
N ILE A 9 13.53 -22.30 41.37
CA ILE A 9 13.24 -23.00 40.11
C ILE A 9 11.92 -22.52 39.50
N ILE A 10 10.87 -22.36 40.30
CA ILE A 10 9.56 -21.87 39.83
C ILE A 10 9.67 -20.44 39.29
N ILE A 11 10.41 -19.56 39.96
CA ILE A 11 10.63 -18.18 39.49
C ILE A 11 11.39 -18.17 38.16
N CYS A 12 12.45 -18.98 38.03
CA CYS A 12 13.20 -19.08 36.78
C CYS A 12 12.32 -19.60 35.63
N ILE A 13 11.51 -20.62 35.86
CA ILE A 13 10.58 -21.15 34.85
C ILE A 13 9.57 -20.09 34.45
N ALA A 14 8.99 -19.35 35.40
CA ALA A 14 8.02 -18.30 35.12
C ALA A 14 8.62 -17.17 34.25
N VAL A 15 9.85 -16.73 34.55
CA VAL A 15 10.55 -15.69 33.77
C VAL A 15 10.86 -16.18 32.35
N ILE A 16 11.30 -17.43 32.20
CA ILE A 16 11.56 -18.03 30.88
C ILE A 16 10.25 -18.12 30.09
N CYS A 17 9.15 -18.57 30.71
CA CYS A 17 7.84 -18.66 30.06
C CYS A 17 7.32 -17.28 29.62
N LEU A 18 7.45 -16.25 30.46
CA LEU A 18 7.08 -14.87 30.11
C LEU A 18 7.90 -14.34 28.93
N GLY A 19 9.21 -14.61 28.91
CA GLY A 19 10.09 -14.22 27.80
C GLY A 19 9.70 -14.89 26.48
N LEU A 20 9.44 -16.20 26.50
CA LEU A 20 9.01 -16.95 25.32
C LEU A 20 7.63 -16.47 24.81
N LEU A 21 6.71 -16.15 25.71
CA LEU A 21 5.38 -15.62 25.36
C LEU A 21 5.49 -14.24 24.69
N ALA A 22 6.30 -13.34 25.26
CA ALA A 22 6.58 -12.03 24.68
C ALA A 22 7.20 -12.14 23.28
N MET A 23 8.15 -13.06 23.07
CA MET A 23 8.76 -13.30 21.77
C MET A 23 7.76 -13.81 20.71
N ARG A 24 6.76 -14.62 21.09
CA ARG A 24 5.71 -15.08 20.16
C ARG A 24 4.74 -13.97 19.78
N LEU A 25 4.35 -13.14 20.75
CA LEU A 25 3.49 -11.97 20.52
C LEU A 25 4.15 -10.96 19.55
N SER A 26 5.45 -10.72 19.71
CA SER A 26 6.21 -9.84 18.80
C SER A 26 6.26 -10.36 17.36
N ARG A 27 6.42 -11.68 17.15
CA ARG A 27 6.41 -12.28 15.82
C ARG A 27 5.04 -12.17 15.14
N MET A 28 3.95 -12.39 15.89
CA MET A 28 2.60 -12.23 15.35
C MET A 28 2.33 -10.78 14.92
N ARG A 29 2.84 -9.80 15.68
CA ARG A 29 2.74 -8.38 15.32
C ARG A 29 3.53 -8.05 14.06
N GLN A 30 4.73 -8.60 13.90
CA GLN A 30 5.56 -8.42 12.70
C GLN A 30 4.89 -9.00 11.44
N ALA A 31 4.29 -10.19 11.51
CA ALA A 31 3.58 -10.79 10.37
C ALA A 31 2.45 -9.89 9.84
N SER A 32 1.65 -9.31 10.74
CA SER A 32 0.55 -8.40 10.36
C SER A 32 1.01 -7.06 9.76
N LEU A 33 2.24 -6.62 10.06
CA LEU A 33 2.81 -5.41 9.50
C LEU A 33 3.36 -5.65 8.09
N GLN A 34 3.91 -6.84 7.83
CA GLN A 34 4.43 -7.21 6.52
C GLN A 34 3.33 -7.13 5.44
N ASP A 35 2.12 -7.59 5.74
CA ASP A 35 0.96 -7.53 4.82
C ASP A 35 0.51 -6.09 4.50
N LYS A 36 0.58 -5.20 5.49
CA LYS A 36 0.24 -3.77 5.32
C LYS A 36 1.27 -3.04 4.47
N VAL A 37 2.55 -3.33 4.70
CA VAL A 37 3.67 -2.72 3.97
C VAL A 37 3.70 -3.21 2.52
N ALA A 38 3.46 -4.50 2.27
CA ALA A 38 3.36 -5.05 0.90
C ALA A 38 2.22 -4.41 0.08
N ALA A 39 1.11 -4.04 0.74
CA ALA A 39 0.02 -3.31 0.08
C ALA A 39 0.33 -1.83 -0.21
N GLN A 40 1.33 -1.24 0.46
CA GLN A 40 1.68 0.19 0.34
C GLN A 40 2.95 0.43 -0.50
N GLN A 41 3.82 -0.56 -0.69
CA GLN A 41 5.11 -0.37 -1.38
C GLN A 41 5.07 -0.48 -2.91
N ALA A 42 3.90 -0.70 -3.53
CA ALA A 42 3.75 -0.59 -4.97
C ALA A 42 3.30 0.83 -5.34
N ALA A 43 4.12 1.85 -5.05
CA ALA A 43 4.00 3.12 -5.75
C ALA A 43 4.50 2.88 -7.19
N PRO A 44 3.63 2.85 -8.22
CA PRO A 44 4.09 2.74 -9.58
C PRO A 44 4.98 3.95 -9.85
N ALA A 45 6.08 3.77 -10.59
CA ALA A 45 6.80 4.87 -11.22
C ALA A 45 5.76 5.85 -11.76
N GLU A 46 5.88 7.14 -11.41
CA GLU A 46 4.83 8.16 -11.50
C GLU A 46 4.23 8.30 -12.91
N MET A 47 3.42 7.33 -13.31
CA MET A 47 2.70 7.29 -14.56
C MET A 47 1.44 8.11 -14.31
N PHE A 48 1.61 9.43 -14.39
CA PHE A 48 0.47 10.34 -14.36
C PHE A 48 -0.33 10.14 -15.64
N TYR A 49 -1.64 10.04 -15.53
CA TYR A 49 -2.54 10.09 -16.68
C TYR A 49 -3.13 11.49 -16.78
N VAL A 50 -3.40 11.95 -18.00
CA VAL A 50 -3.99 13.27 -18.25
C VAL A 50 -5.32 13.10 -18.96
N GLY A 51 -6.31 13.91 -18.62
CA GLY A 51 -7.63 13.84 -19.25
C GLY A 51 -8.33 15.18 -19.34
N SER A 52 -9.33 15.25 -20.22
CA SER A 52 -10.17 16.43 -20.42
C SER A 52 -11.39 16.38 -19.50
N LYS A 53 -11.70 17.50 -18.83
CA LYS A 53 -12.92 17.63 -18.00
C LYS A 53 -14.20 17.34 -18.78
N TYR A 54 -14.22 17.63 -20.08
CA TYR A 54 -15.41 17.55 -20.93
C TYR A 54 -15.61 16.15 -21.50
N ASP A 55 -14.64 15.64 -22.25
CA ASP A 55 -14.78 14.36 -22.96
C ASP A 55 -14.73 13.16 -22.01
N LYS A 56 -14.26 13.38 -20.76
CA LYS A 56 -14.01 12.34 -19.77
C LYS A 56 -13.14 11.21 -20.35
N ILE A 57 -12.19 11.55 -21.21
CA ILE A 57 -11.20 10.61 -21.74
C ILE A 57 -9.87 10.89 -21.04
N TYR A 58 -9.20 9.83 -20.59
CA TYR A 58 -7.84 9.92 -20.05
C TYR A 58 -6.83 9.26 -21.00
N HIS A 59 -5.61 9.77 -20.96
CA HIS A 59 -4.51 9.49 -21.88
C HIS A 59 -3.21 9.26 -21.09
N ASN A 60 -2.25 8.59 -21.73
CA ASN A 60 -0.85 8.67 -21.34
C ASN A 60 -0.29 10.07 -21.69
N PRO A 61 0.62 10.67 -20.88
CA PRO A 61 1.22 11.98 -21.16
C PRO A 61 1.86 12.11 -22.54
N SER A 62 2.38 11.02 -23.10
CA SER A 62 3.00 11.00 -24.43
C SER A 62 1.98 10.88 -25.58
N CYS A 63 0.68 10.84 -25.29
CA CYS A 63 -0.34 10.74 -26.33
C CYS A 63 -0.44 12.06 -27.11
N ARG A 64 -0.47 11.99 -28.45
CA ARG A 64 -0.70 13.15 -29.30
C ARG A 64 -1.98 13.92 -28.95
N LEU A 65 -3.06 13.19 -28.66
CA LEU A 65 -4.33 13.81 -28.27
C LEU A 65 -4.27 14.49 -26.90
N ALA A 66 -3.37 14.04 -26.02
CA ALA A 66 -3.17 14.71 -24.73
C ALA A 66 -2.57 16.11 -24.91
N ALA A 67 -1.71 16.30 -25.92
CA ALA A 67 -1.12 17.60 -26.25
C ALA A 67 -2.14 18.61 -26.81
N GLU A 68 -3.28 18.12 -27.31
CA GLU A 68 -4.37 18.94 -27.85
C GLU A 68 -5.37 19.38 -26.75
N ILE A 69 -5.25 18.85 -25.52
CA ILE A 69 -6.12 19.21 -24.40
C ILE A 69 -5.83 20.67 -23.97
N ASN A 70 -6.87 21.47 -23.84
CA ASN A 70 -6.75 22.83 -23.30
C ASN A 70 -6.26 22.78 -21.84
N THR A 71 -5.22 23.56 -21.52
CA THR A 71 -4.60 23.57 -20.19
C THR A 71 -5.55 23.94 -19.05
N GLY A 72 -6.59 24.76 -19.30
CA GLY A 72 -7.61 25.10 -18.30
C GLY A 72 -8.56 23.94 -17.95
N GLU A 73 -8.57 22.92 -18.79
CA GLU A 73 -9.51 21.79 -18.77
C GLU A 73 -8.79 20.47 -18.50
N LEU A 74 -7.46 20.50 -18.38
CA LEU A 74 -6.62 19.36 -18.11
C LEU A 74 -6.78 18.90 -16.65
N VAL A 75 -6.95 17.60 -16.48
CA VAL A 75 -7.02 16.91 -15.18
C VAL A 75 -5.96 15.84 -15.16
N THR A 76 -5.20 15.76 -14.07
CA THR A 76 -4.20 14.71 -13.87
C THR A 76 -4.72 13.62 -12.92
N PHE A 77 -4.29 12.39 -13.15
CA PHE A 77 -4.59 11.24 -12.30
C PHE A 77 -3.32 10.48 -11.97
N THR A 78 -3.23 9.96 -10.76
CA THR A 78 -2.08 9.14 -10.32
C THR A 78 -2.18 7.68 -10.75
N SER A 79 -3.35 7.25 -11.23
CA SER A 79 -3.56 5.90 -11.76
C SER A 79 -4.77 5.84 -12.69
N ALA A 80 -4.77 4.86 -13.59
CA ALA A 80 -5.92 4.52 -14.44
C ALA A 80 -7.17 4.22 -13.60
N ARG A 81 -7.02 3.51 -12.48
CA ARG A 81 -8.12 3.20 -11.55
C ARG A 81 -8.76 4.48 -11.00
N GLN A 82 -7.96 5.49 -10.65
CA GLN A 82 -8.48 6.77 -10.16
C GLN A 82 -9.28 7.47 -11.26
N ALA A 83 -8.78 7.50 -12.50
CA ALA A 83 -9.50 8.09 -13.64
C ALA A 83 -10.85 7.39 -13.86
N ILE A 84 -10.85 6.05 -13.89
CA ILE A 84 -12.06 5.23 -14.07
C ILE A 84 -13.06 5.47 -12.93
N SER A 85 -12.62 5.53 -11.67
CA SER A 85 -13.51 5.82 -10.53
C SER A 85 -14.17 7.20 -10.61
N LYS A 86 -13.54 8.14 -11.30
CA LYS A 86 -14.06 9.50 -11.57
C LYS A 86 -14.92 9.55 -12.84
N GLY A 87 -15.20 8.41 -13.47
CA GLY A 87 -16.03 8.28 -14.67
C GLY A 87 -15.29 8.51 -15.99
N TYR A 88 -13.95 8.48 -15.99
CA TYR A 88 -13.17 8.66 -17.22
C TYR A 88 -12.98 7.33 -17.95
N ARG A 89 -13.07 7.38 -19.29
CA ARG A 89 -12.79 6.25 -20.19
C ARG A 89 -11.35 6.32 -20.72
N PRO A 90 -10.70 5.18 -20.97
CA PRO A 90 -9.38 5.17 -21.58
C PRO A 90 -9.45 5.66 -23.03
N CYS A 91 -8.42 6.39 -23.46
CA CYS A 91 -8.26 6.71 -24.87
C CYS A 91 -7.97 5.46 -25.70
N GLU A 92 -8.77 5.24 -26.74
CA GLU A 92 -8.64 4.09 -27.63
C GLU A 92 -7.38 4.13 -28.51
N LYS A 93 -6.75 5.31 -28.68
CA LYS A 93 -5.53 5.50 -29.47
C LYS A 93 -4.27 5.18 -28.69
N CYS A 94 -4.09 5.74 -27.49
CA CYS A 94 -2.91 5.45 -26.68
C CYS A 94 -3.05 4.22 -25.80
N ARG A 95 -4.28 3.66 -25.67
CA ARG A 95 -4.60 2.45 -24.90
C ARG A 95 -3.81 2.36 -23.59
N PRO A 96 -4.01 3.37 -22.72
CA PRO A 96 -3.26 3.51 -21.48
C PRO A 96 -3.49 2.33 -20.53
#